data_AF-A0A0N4SYQ4-F1
#
_entry.id   AF-A0A0N4SYQ4-F1
#
_cell.length_a   1.000
_cell.length_b   1.000
_cell.length_c   1.000
_cell.angle_alpha   90.00
_cell.angle_beta   90.00
_cell.angle_gamma   90.00
#
_symmetry.space_group_name_H-M   'P 1'
#
loop_
_entity.id
_entity.type
_entity.pdbx_description
1 polymer ?
#
loop_
_entity_poly.entity_id
_entity_poly.type
_entity_poly.pdbx_seq_one_letter_code
_entity_poly.pdbx_strand_id
1 'polypeptide(L)'
;MWKQKDTDRMLVEIAIAATILFAFLATTMKQCSIRINFLFIIIVSSSFYLHSLRLGVNLSNLPALFYKRIFDGTDQRYYLLLFYLICVFATLIFCIIVNHLSHSSTVHRKFFHLTVSLICITGIQYDFEFIWLSAWLTLCIFVIIEVFRSKCVSPWSKYLNDWLLIFIDKQDSPKLILTPIYLMAGIFLPLFLSPIANNEYRHLYHFAGVATIGVGDSLAAIIGSKYGRLYWPKSQKTMEGSVAFATGQFIFCILICLYYLKCDINMYQLLWIMLSSFTCAFFEAILPAMDNIILPVIAYLILS
;
A
#
# COMPACT_ATOMS: atom_id res chain seq x y z
N MET A 1 13.45 -21.53 -6.37
CA MET A 1 12.93 -20.83 -5.16
C MET A 1 14.02 -20.04 -4.44
N TRP A 2 15.06 -20.61 -3.83
CA TRP A 2 16.05 -19.82 -3.06
C TRP A 2 16.78 -18.76 -3.89
N LYS A 3 17.30 -19.10 -5.09
CA LYS A 3 17.88 -18.11 -6.01
C LYS A 3 16.92 -16.96 -6.39
N GLN A 4 15.61 -17.20 -6.41
CA GLN A 4 14.61 -16.23 -6.84
C GLN A 4 14.21 -15.26 -5.72
N LYS A 5 14.09 -15.77 -4.48
CA LYS A 5 13.90 -14.93 -3.29
C LYS A 5 15.05 -13.95 -3.12
N ASP A 6 16.27 -14.39 -3.39
CA ASP A 6 17.46 -13.54 -3.36
C ASP A 6 17.45 -12.50 -4.48
N THR A 7 17.06 -12.86 -5.71
CA THR A 7 16.96 -11.88 -6.82
C THR A 7 15.94 -10.78 -6.55
N ASP A 8 14.77 -11.14 -6.00
CA ASP A 8 13.70 -10.17 -5.71
C ASP A 8 14.13 -9.20 -4.59
N ARG A 9 14.77 -9.71 -3.53
CA ARG A 9 15.32 -8.88 -2.46
C ARG A 9 16.38 -7.91 -2.98
N MET A 10 17.31 -8.40 -3.80
CA MET A 10 18.35 -7.56 -4.39
C MET A 10 17.77 -6.46 -5.29
N LEU A 11 16.71 -6.76 -6.05
CA LEU A 11 16.00 -5.76 -6.86
C LEU A 11 15.35 -4.69 -5.97
N VAL A 12 14.67 -5.11 -4.90
CA VAL A 12 14.02 -4.21 -3.93
C VAL A 12 15.04 -3.30 -3.24
N GLU A 13 16.16 -3.84 -2.75
CA GLU A 13 17.24 -3.05 -2.13
C GLU A 13 17.75 -1.95 -3.06
N ILE A 14 18.04 -2.31 -4.32
CA ILE A 14 18.53 -1.36 -5.33
C ILE A 14 17.46 -0.30 -5.63
N ALA A 15 16.20 -0.71 -5.80
CA ALA A 15 15.09 0.19 -6.10
C ALA A 15 14.83 1.19 -4.95
N ILE A 16 14.84 0.73 -3.70
CA ILE A 16 14.67 1.57 -2.52
C ILE A 16 15.83 2.56 -2.40
N ALA A 17 17.08 2.07 -2.46
CA ALA A 17 18.26 2.92 -2.35
C ALA A 17 18.28 4.00 -3.44
N ALA A 18 17.95 3.62 -4.69
CA ALA A 18 17.86 4.54 -5.82
C ALA A 18 16.74 5.56 -5.65
N THR A 19 15.58 5.14 -5.13
CA THR A 19 14.44 6.03 -4.89
C THR A 19 14.73 7.05 -3.80
N ILE A 20 15.36 6.61 -2.69
CA ILE A 20 15.79 7.51 -1.61
C ILE A 20 16.82 8.51 -2.13
N LEU A 21 17.83 8.02 -2.88
CA LEU A 21 18.85 8.88 -3.48
C LEU A 21 18.24 9.90 -4.44
N PHE A 22 17.34 9.46 -5.32
CA PHE A 22 16.64 10.35 -6.25
C PHE A 22 15.82 11.40 -5.52
N ALA A 23 15.00 10.99 -4.54
CA ALA A 23 14.18 11.92 -3.77
C ALA A 23 15.05 12.96 -3.03
N PHE A 24 16.14 12.52 -2.39
CA PHE A 24 17.07 13.40 -1.69
C PHE A 24 17.76 14.40 -2.63
N LEU A 25 18.32 13.92 -3.75
CA LEU A 25 19.00 14.80 -4.70
C LEU A 25 18.01 15.74 -5.42
N ALA A 26 16.86 15.25 -5.86
CA ALA A 26 15.84 16.08 -6.48
C ALA A 26 15.29 17.14 -5.51
N THR A 27 15.21 16.84 -4.21
CA THR A 27 14.75 17.81 -3.20
C THR A 27 15.74 18.93 -2.92
N THR A 28 17.04 18.64 -2.95
CA THR A 28 18.13 19.62 -2.75
C THR A 28 18.43 20.48 -3.98
N MET A 29 18.12 19.99 -5.18
CA MET A 29 18.33 20.73 -6.41
C MET A 29 17.36 21.92 -6.56
N LYS A 30 17.86 23.02 -7.13
CA LYS A 30 17.00 24.11 -7.63
C LYS A 30 16.00 23.55 -8.63
N GLN A 31 14.78 24.05 -8.56
CA GLN A 31 13.66 23.59 -9.38
C GLN A 31 13.94 23.81 -10.88
N CYS A 32 14.44 22.76 -11.54
CA CYS A 32 14.78 22.77 -12.95
C CYS A 32 14.41 21.40 -13.55
N SER A 33 13.34 21.38 -14.34
CA SER A 33 12.75 20.15 -14.88
C SER A 33 13.75 19.29 -15.65
N ILE A 34 14.60 19.92 -16.48
CA ILE A 34 15.60 19.23 -17.28
C ILE A 34 16.59 18.49 -16.38
N ARG A 35 17.09 19.16 -15.33
CA ARG A 35 18.06 18.57 -14.41
C ARG A 35 17.48 17.41 -13.61
N ILE A 36 16.24 17.53 -13.14
CA ILE A 36 15.57 16.47 -12.38
C ILE A 36 15.26 15.26 -13.26
N ASN A 37 14.78 15.47 -14.49
CA ASN A 37 14.59 14.37 -15.45
C ASN A 37 15.92 13.67 -15.80
N PHE A 38 17.00 14.44 -16.00
CA PHE A 38 18.32 13.87 -16.29
C PHE A 38 18.87 13.07 -15.10
N LEU A 39 18.73 13.60 -13.88
CA LEU A 39 19.07 12.88 -12.65
C LEU A 39 18.31 11.56 -12.55
N PHE A 40 17.00 11.58 -12.81
CA PHE A 40 16.16 10.38 -12.79
C PHE A 40 16.68 9.32 -13.77
N ILE A 41 16.97 9.71 -15.02
CA ILE A 41 17.51 8.80 -16.04
C ILE A 41 18.84 8.20 -15.61
N ILE A 42 19.76 9.01 -15.07
CA ILE A 42 21.07 8.53 -14.58
C ILE A 42 20.88 7.51 -13.47
N ILE A 43 20.04 7.82 -12.47
CA ILE A 43 19.84 6.96 -11.31
C ILE A 43 19.21 5.64 -11.76
N VAL A 44 18.14 5.68 -12.55
CA VAL A 44 17.48 4.45 -13.04
C VAL A 44 18.41 3.61 -13.91
N SER A 45 19.17 4.23 -14.82
CA SER A 45 20.13 3.52 -15.66
C SER A 45 21.24 2.87 -14.82
N SER A 46 21.75 3.60 -13.83
CA SER A 46 22.73 3.09 -12.86
C SER A 46 22.17 1.92 -12.05
N SER A 47 20.91 2.01 -11.62
CA SER A 47 20.23 0.94 -10.88
C SER A 47 20.10 -0.34 -11.69
N PHE A 48 19.68 -0.25 -12.96
CA PHE A 48 19.63 -1.43 -13.84
C PHE A 48 21.01 -2.02 -14.08
N TYR A 49 22.02 -1.18 -14.30
CA TYR A 49 23.39 -1.65 -14.45
C TYR A 49 23.91 -2.36 -13.18
N LEU A 50 23.69 -1.78 -12.00
CA LEU A 50 24.05 -2.39 -10.72
C LEU A 50 23.32 -3.71 -10.48
N HIS A 51 22.03 -3.79 -10.83
CA HIS A 51 21.26 -5.03 -10.71
C HIS A 51 21.81 -6.11 -11.65
N SER A 52 22.14 -5.75 -12.89
CA SER A 52 22.78 -6.64 -13.86
C SER A 52 24.10 -7.20 -13.34
N LEU A 53 24.97 -6.32 -12.80
CA LEU A 53 26.25 -6.72 -12.21
C LEU A 53 26.06 -7.67 -11.03
N ARG A 54 25.14 -7.34 -10.12
CA ARG A 54 24.86 -8.17 -8.95
C ARG A 54 24.30 -9.56 -9.31
N LEU A 55 23.52 -9.65 -10.39
CA LEU A 55 23.01 -10.92 -10.91
C LEU A 55 24.05 -11.70 -11.74
N GLY A 56 25.17 -11.09 -12.12
CA GLY A 56 26.17 -11.69 -13.00
C GLY A 56 25.64 -11.94 -14.43
N VAL A 57 24.67 -11.15 -14.89
CA VAL A 57 24.09 -11.25 -16.24
C VAL A 57 24.36 -9.99 -17.06
N ASN A 58 24.28 -10.10 -18.38
CA ASN A 58 24.34 -8.95 -19.27
C ASN A 58 23.07 -8.10 -19.16
N LEU A 59 23.22 -6.77 -19.34
CA LEU A 59 22.12 -5.81 -19.21
C LEU A 59 20.95 -6.12 -20.17
N SER A 60 21.26 -6.62 -21.36
CA SER A 60 20.27 -7.02 -22.37
C SER A 60 19.38 -8.19 -21.94
N ASN A 61 19.77 -8.97 -20.93
CA ASN A 61 18.99 -10.09 -20.42
C ASN A 61 17.97 -9.65 -19.36
N LEU A 62 18.09 -8.46 -18.77
CA LEU A 62 17.18 -7.99 -17.72
C LEU A 62 15.71 -7.95 -18.16
N PRO A 63 15.35 -7.44 -19.37
CA PRO A 63 13.97 -7.46 -19.82
C PRO A 63 13.36 -8.87 -19.85
N ALA A 64 14.13 -9.87 -20.29
CA ALA A 64 13.67 -11.26 -20.32
C ALA A 64 13.51 -11.85 -18.91
N LEU A 65 14.37 -11.47 -17.96
CA LEU A 65 14.24 -11.87 -16.56
C LEU A 65 13.01 -11.25 -15.89
N PHE A 66 12.75 -9.96 -16.09
CA PHE A 66 11.56 -9.31 -15.58
C PHE A 66 10.29 -9.88 -16.20
N TYR A 67 10.30 -10.16 -17.51
CA TYR A 67 9.19 -10.82 -18.18
C TYR A 67 8.89 -12.19 -17.54
N LYS A 68 9.92 -13.03 -17.34
CA LYS A 68 9.76 -14.34 -16.67
C LYS A 68 9.33 -14.22 -15.21
N ARG A 69 9.70 -13.13 -14.53
CA ARG A 69 9.28 -12.89 -13.14
C ARG A 69 7.81 -12.53 -13.03
N ILE A 70 7.30 -11.75 -13.98
CA ILE A 70 5.88 -11.38 -14.09
C ILE A 70 5.07 -12.58 -14.57
N PHE A 71 5.52 -13.23 -15.64
CA PHE A 71 4.86 -14.38 -16.26
C PHE A 71 5.68 -15.65 -16.01
N ASP A 72 5.39 -16.33 -14.91
CA ASP A 72 6.01 -17.62 -14.56
C ASP A 72 5.42 -18.82 -15.34
N GLY A 73 4.39 -18.57 -16.17
CA GLY A 73 3.74 -19.56 -17.01
C GLY A 73 2.65 -20.38 -16.31
N THR A 74 2.38 -20.14 -15.02
CA THR A 74 1.33 -20.85 -14.29
C THR A 74 -0.04 -20.21 -14.46
N ASP A 75 -1.11 -21.01 -14.56
CA ASP A 75 -2.48 -20.51 -14.64
C ASP A 75 -2.84 -19.62 -13.44
N GLN A 76 -2.37 -20.00 -12.25
CA GLN A 76 -2.55 -19.23 -11.02
C GLN A 76 -1.98 -17.80 -11.15
N ARG A 77 -0.78 -17.66 -11.71
CA ARG A 77 -0.19 -16.34 -12.00
C ARG A 77 -1.06 -15.55 -12.97
N TYR A 78 -1.51 -16.17 -14.05
CA TYR A 78 -2.33 -15.50 -15.05
C TYR A 78 -3.64 -14.98 -14.46
N TYR A 79 -4.36 -15.79 -13.69
CA TYR A 79 -5.59 -15.35 -13.01
C TYR A 79 -5.33 -14.23 -12.00
N LEU A 80 -4.22 -14.30 -11.25
CA LEU A 80 -3.83 -13.25 -10.31
C LEU A 80 -3.55 -11.92 -11.03
N LEU A 81 -2.79 -11.94 -12.13
CA LEU A 81 -2.49 -10.75 -12.93
C LEU A 81 -3.75 -10.18 -13.58
N LEU A 82 -4.65 -11.03 -14.08
CA LEU A 82 -5.94 -10.61 -14.62
C LEU A 82 -6.79 -9.92 -13.54
N PHE A 83 -6.85 -10.48 -12.34
CA PHE A 83 -7.55 -9.86 -11.22
C PHE A 83 -6.95 -8.50 -10.84
N TYR A 84 -5.62 -8.39 -10.77
CA TYR A 84 -4.95 -7.11 -10.51
C TYR A 84 -5.25 -6.08 -11.60
N LEU A 85 -5.26 -6.52 -12.87
CA LEU A 85 -5.60 -5.67 -14.00
C LEU A 85 -7.04 -5.14 -13.88
N ILE A 86 -7.99 -5.98 -13.48
CA ILE A 86 -9.38 -5.57 -13.21
C ILE A 86 -9.43 -4.52 -12.08
N CYS A 87 -8.71 -4.73 -10.97
CA CYS A 87 -8.65 -3.75 -9.87
C CYS A 87 -8.05 -2.41 -10.30
N VAL A 88 -6.99 -2.43 -11.12
CA VAL A 88 -6.37 -1.22 -11.67
C VAL A 88 -7.34 -0.51 -12.62
N PHE A 89 -7.98 -1.21 -13.55
CA PHE A 89 -8.97 -0.60 -14.46
C PHE A 89 -10.17 -0.04 -13.71
N ALA A 90 -10.69 -0.75 -12.71
CA ALA A 90 -11.76 -0.25 -11.86
C ALA A 90 -11.36 1.06 -11.15
N THR A 91 -10.11 1.13 -10.67
CA THR A 91 -9.54 2.35 -10.06
C THR A 91 -9.40 3.50 -11.08
N LEU A 92 -8.95 3.23 -12.30
CA LEU A 92 -8.86 4.23 -13.35
C LEU A 92 -10.24 4.77 -13.76
N ILE A 93 -11.21 3.89 -13.96
CA ILE A 93 -12.61 4.27 -14.27
C ILE A 93 -13.18 5.11 -13.13
N PHE A 94 -12.96 4.70 -11.88
CA PHE A 94 -13.37 5.48 -10.71
C PHE A 94 -12.74 6.87 -10.69
N CYS A 95 -11.42 6.98 -10.95
CA CYS A 95 -10.75 8.28 -11.04
C CYS A 95 -11.33 9.16 -12.15
N ILE A 96 -11.65 8.59 -13.32
CA ILE A 96 -12.28 9.33 -14.43
C ILE A 96 -13.64 9.87 -13.99
N ILE A 97 -14.48 9.03 -13.37
CA ILE A 97 -15.81 9.43 -12.88
C ILE A 97 -15.70 10.56 -11.86
N VAL A 98 -14.83 10.42 -10.86
CA VAL A 98 -14.66 11.45 -9.81
C VAL A 98 -14.12 12.76 -10.38
N ASN A 99 -13.17 12.70 -11.32
CA ASN A 99 -12.67 13.89 -12.01
C ASN A 99 -13.77 14.60 -12.80
N HIS A 100 -14.63 13.85 -13.49
CA HIS A 100 -15.79 14.44 -14.17
C HIS A 100 -16.79 15.08 -13.20
N LEU A 101 -16.98 14.50 -12.02
CA LEU A 101 -17.85 15.06 -10.97
C LEU A 101 -17.22 16.26 -10.24
N SER A 102 -15.92 16.51 -10.41
CA SER A 102 -15.17 17.63 -9.80
C SER A 102 -15.27 17.71 -8.26
N HIS A 103 -15.63 16.60 -7.60
CA HIS A 103 -15.75 16.53 -6.15
C HIS A 103 -15.38 15.13 -5.63
N SER A 104 -14.55 15.08 -4.59
CA SER A 104 -14.15 13.84 -3.91
C SER A 104 -14.45 13.93 -2.41
N SER A 105 -14.95 12.84 -1.83
CA SER A 105 -15.20 12.74 -0.38
C SER A 105 -14.31 11.68 0.28
N THR A 106 -14.30 11.65 1.61
CA THR A 106 -13.64 10.61 2.41
C THR A 106 -14.10 9.20 2.02
N VAL A 107 -15.40 9.04 1.72
CA VAL A 107 -15.99 7.77 1.29
C VAL A 107 -15.51 7.37 -0.11
N HIS A 108 -15.38 8.34 -1.04
CA HIS A 108 -14.81 8.08 -2.36
C HIS A 108 -13.38 7.52 -2.25
N ARG A 109 -12.57 8.06 -1.33
CA ARG A 109 -11.20 7.56 -1.11
C ARG A 109 -11.14 6.12 -0.58
N LYS A 110 -12.22 5.60 0.02
CA LYS A 110 -12.28 4.19 0.47
C LYS A 110 -12.38 3.21 -0.70
N PHE A 111 -12.67 3.68 -1.92
CA PHE A 111 -12.53 2.84 -3.12
C PHE A 111 -11.09 2.37 -3.33
N PHE A 112 -10.10 3.27 -3.13
CA PHE A 112 -8.69 2.89 -3.19
C PHE A 112 -8.29 1.92 -2.08
N HIS A 113 -8.86 2.09 -0.87
CA HIS A 113 -8.60 1.18 0.25
C HIS A 113 -9.10 -0.22 -0.08
N LEU A 114 -10.29 -0.32 -0.68
CA LEU A 114 -10.86 -1.58 -1.13
C LEU A 114 -10.01 -2.25 -2.21
N THR A 115 -9.68 -1.56 -3.31
CA THR A 115 -8.96 -2.19 -4.43
C THR A 115 -7.56 -2.65 -4.04
N VAL A 116 -6.84 -1.84 -3.26
CA VAL A 116 -5.51 -2.19 -2.75
C VAL A 116 -5.60 -3.34 -1.74
N SER A 117 -6.64 -3.38 -0.89
CA SER A 117 -6.87 -4.48 0.04
C SER A 117 -7.15 -5.80 -0.67
N LEU A 118 -7.94 -5.77 -1.75
CA LEU A 118 -8.22 -6.96 -2.57
C LEU A 118 -6.95 -7.51 -3.23
N ILE A 119 -6.11 -6.62 -3.78
CA ILE A 119 -4.79 -6.98 -4.32
C ILE A 119 -3.91 -7.59 -3.22
N CYS A 120 -3.88 -7.01 -2.03
CA CYS A 120 -3.10 -7.53 -0.91
C CYS A 120 -3.57 -8.92 -0.46
N ILE A 121 -4.89 -9.11 -0.21
CA ILE A 121 -5.46 -10.39 0.23
C ILE A 121 -5.17 -11.51 -0.78
N THR A 122 -5.43 -11.25 -2.06
CA THR A 122 -5.21 -12.24 -3.13
C THR A 122 -3.72 -12.51 -3.35
N GLY A 123 -2.87 -11.48 -3.22
CA GLY A 123 -1.43 -11.61 -3.24
C GLY A 123 -0.90 -12.50 -2.11
N ILE A 124 -1.31 -12.24 -0.86
CA ILE A 124 -0.92 -13.10 0.27
C ILE A 124 -1.33 -14.55 -0.03
N GLN A 125 -2.48 -14.79 -0.68
CA GLN A 125 -3.01 -16.14 -0.91
C GLN A 125 -2.22 -16.89 -1.95
N TYR A 126 -2.17 -16.30 -3.13
CA TYR A 126 -1.76 -17.01 -4.32
C TYR A 126 -0.27 -16.78 -4.62
N ASP A 127 0.31 -15.64 -4.24
CA ASP A 127 1.74 -15.42 -4.48
C ASP A 127 2.33 -14.34 -3.57
N PHE A 128 2.76 -14.75 -2.38
CA PHE A 128 3.34 -13.88 -1.37
C PHE A 128 4.61 -13.18 -1.87
N GLU A 129 5.54 -13.91 -2.48
CA GLU A 129 6.82 -13.36 -2.95
C GLU A 129 6.60 -12.28 -4.01
N PHE A 130 5.66 -12.49 -4.93
CA PHE A 130 5.35 -11.51 -5.96
C PHE A 130 4.60 -10.29 -5.42
N ILE A 131 3.65 -10.46 -4.50
CA ILE A 131 2.97 -9.30 -3.93
C ILE A 131 3.93 -8.47 -3.07
N TRP A 132 4.85 -9.12 -2.35
CA TRP A 132 5.90 -8.45 -1.59
C TRP A 132 6.79 -7.60 -2.50
N LEU A 133 7.26 -8.18 -3.60
CA LEU A 133 8.05 -7.46 -4.62
C LEU A 133 7.25 -6.30 -5.21
N SER A 134 6.02 -6.57 -5.67
CA SER A 134 5.16 -5.58 -6.34
C SER A 134 4.82 -4.42 -5.41
N ALA A 135 4.60 -4.67 -4.13
CA ALA A 135 4.28 -3.64 -3.13
C ALA A 135 5.47 -2.69 -2.91
N TRP A 136 6.69 -3.21 -2.77
CA TRP A 136 7.90 -2.38 -2.65
C TRP A 136 8.14 -1.52 -3.89
N LEU A 137 8.03 -2.12 -5.09
CA LEU A 137 8.24 -1.38 -6.33
C LEU A 137 7.15 -0.32 -6.55
N THR A 138 5.89 -0.62 -6.23
CA THR A 138 4.79 0.34 -6.31
C THR A 138 4.98 1.50 -5.34
N LEU A 139 5.44 1.22 -4.11
CA LEU A 139 5.76 2.27 -3.14
C LEU A 139 6.87 3.20 -3.66
N CYS A 140 7.93 2.63 -4.28
CA CYS A 140 8.98 3.42 -4.92
C CYS A 140 8.42 4.31 -6.05
N ILE A 141 7.55 3.76 -6.89
CA ILE A 141 6.89 4.51 -7.98
C ILE A 141 6.07 5.68 -7.41
N PHE A 142 5.29 5.47 -6.34
CA PHE A 142 4.49 6.54 -5.74
C PHE A 142 5.36 7.67 -5.18
N VAL A 143 6.50 7.35 -4.55
CA VAL A 143 7.47 8.36 -4.10
C VAL A 143 8.04 9.13 -5.29
N ILE A 144 8.45 8.46 -6.36
CA ILE A 144 8.99 9.10 -7.58
C ILE A 144 7.94 10.02 -8.23
N ILE A 145 6.70 9.56 -8.36
CA ILE A 145 5.58 10.35 -8.88
C ILE A 145 5.39 11.62 -8.05
N GLU A 146 5.41 11.49 -6.73
CA GLU A 146 5.23 12.63 -5.82
C GLU A 146 6.40 13.62 -5.88
N VAL A 147 7.64 13.14 -6.08
CA VAL A 147 8.80 14.01 -6.33
C VAL A 147 8.61 14.80 -7.62
N PHE A 148 8.23 14.15 -8.72
CA PHE A 148 7.97 14.84 -9.99
C PHE A 148 6.85 15.88 -9.87
N ARG A 149 5.78 15.53 -9.16
CA ARG A 149 4.63 16.42 -8.93
C ARG A 149 5.00 17.62 -8.05
N SER A 150 5.54 17.37 -6.85
CA SER A 150 5.89 18.41 -5.86
C SER A 150 6.98 19.37 -6.36
N LYS A 151 7.87 18.91 -7.24
CA LYS A 151 8.89 19.75 -7.89
C LYS A 151 8.44 20.39 -9.21
N CYS A 152 7.15 20.32 -9.54
CA CYS A 152 6.57 20.86 -10.78
C CYS A 152 7.39 20.50 -12.03
N VAL A 153 7.84 19.25 -12.14
CA VAL A 153 8.69 18.81 -13.26
C VAL A 153 7.84 18.65 -14.53
N SER A 154 8.16 19.43 -15.55
CA SER A 154 7.52 19.32 -16.87
C SER A 154 8.01 18.06 -17.63
N PRO A 155 7.13 17.37 -18.39
CA PRO A 155 5.70 17.63 -18.59
C PRO A 155 4.79 17.00 -17.51
N TRP A 156 5.36 16.21 -16.60
CA TRP A 156 4.65 15.31 -15.70
C TRP A 156 3.71 16.03 -14.72
N SER A 157 4.17 17.10 -14.08
CA SER A 157 3.49 17.69 -12.94
C SER A 157 2.10 18.23 -13.25
N LYS A 158 1.86 18.71 -14.48
CA LYS A 158 0.55 19.19 -14.90
C LYS A 158 -0.45 18.04 -14.89
N TYR A 159 -0.16 16.97 -15.63
CA TYR A 159 -1.00 15.78 -15.67
C TYR A 159 -1.19 15.17 -14.27
N LEU A 160 -0.13 15.08 -13.48
CA LEU A 160 -0.23 14.54 -12.12
C LEU A 160 -1.15 15.39 -11.22
N ASN A 161 -1.05 16.71 -11.30
CA ASN A 161 -1.92 17.59 -10.53
C ASN A 161 -3.38 17.50 -10.96
N ASP A 162 -3.65 17.43 -12.27
CA ASP A 162 -5.01 17.30 -12.82
C ASP A 162 -5.73 16.06 -12.27
N TRP A 163 -4.99 14.97 -12.01
CA TRP A 163 -5.57 13.72 -11.51
C TRP A 163 -5.53 13.56 -9.99
N LEU A 164 -4.53 14.12 -9.30
CA LEU A 164 -4.29 13.86 -7.87
C LEU A 164 -4.83 14.95 -6.95
N LEU A 165 -4.89 16.22 -7.37
CA LEU A 165 -5.31 17.32 -6.49
C LEU A 165 -6.75 17.17 -6.01
N ILE A 166 -7.63 16.56 -6.82
CA ILE A 166 -9.03 16.29 -6.43
C ILE A 166 -9.15 15.33 -5.25
N PHE A 167 -8.13 14.51 -4.99
CA PHE A 167 -8.12 13.49 -3.93
C PHE A 167 -7.37 13.91 -2.66
N ILE A 168 -6.95 15.17 -2.55
CA ILE A 168 -6.30 15.70 -1.34
C ILE A 168 -7.13 15.37 -0.09
N ASP A 169 -6.46 14.79 0.91
CA ASP A 169 -7.03 14.57 2.23
C ASP A 169 -6.61 15.68 3.22
N LYS A 170 -7.20 15.69 4.42
CA LYS A 170 -6.90 16.62 5.51
C LYS A 170 -5.43 16.64 5.92
N GLN A 171 -4.73 15.52 5.72
CA GLN A 171 -3.30 15.37 6.02
C GLN A 171 -2.38 15.74 4.84
N ASP A 172 -2.94 16.00 3.65
CA ASP A 172 -2.20 16.40 2.47
C ASP A 172 -2.19 17.92 2.29
N SER A 173 -1.35 18.38 1.38
CA SER A 173 -1.38 19.76 0.88
C SER A 173 -1.19 19.79 -0.64
N PRO A 174 -1.56 20.87 -1.34
CA PRO A 174 -1.29 20.99 -2.77
C PRO A 174 0.21 20.86 -3.12
N LYS A 175 1.10 21.17 -2.16
CA LYS A 175 2.55 21.05 -2.32
C LYS A 175 3.07 19.64 -2.09
N LEU A 176 2.38 18.83 -1.28
CA LEU A 176 2.80 17.50 -0.89
C LEU A 176 1.59 16.59 -0.61
N ILE A 177 1.44 15.52 -1.39
CA ILE A 177 0.38 14.53 -1.29
C ILE A 177 1.01 13.20 -0.82
N LEU A 178 0.73 12.81 0.42
CA LEU A 178 1.30 11.63 1.05
C LEU A 178 0.29 10.51 1.27
N THR A 179 -1.01 10.81 1.27
CA THR A 179 -2.07 9.81 1.53
C THR A 179 -1.94 8.54 0.68
N PRO A 180 -1.68 8.57 -0.65
CA PRO A 180 -1.49 7.35 -1.44
C PRO A 180 -0.26 6.53 -1.02
N ILE A 181 0.83 7.22 -0.62
CA ILE A 181 2.07 6.58 -0.13
C ILE A 181 1.79 5.91 1.22
N TYR A 182 1.10 6.60 2.13
CA TYR A 182 0.74 6.07 3.45
C TYR A 182 -0.25 4.92 3.37
N LEU A 183 -1.23 4.97 2.45
CA LEU A 183 -2.13 3.85 2.20
C LEU A 183 -1.36 2.59 1.77
N MET A 184 -0.46 2.74 0.79
CA MET A 184 0.38 1.62 0.33
C MET A 184 1.30 1.10 1.43
N ALA A 185 2.03 2.01 2.08
CA ALA A 185 2.94 1.64 3.16
C ALA A 185 2.18 0.90 4.27
N GLY A 186 1.01 1.38 4.66
CA GLY A 186 0.19 0.81 5.73
C GLY A 186 -0.38 -0.57 5.42
N ILE A 187 -1.03 -0.74 4.25
CA ILE A 187 -1.64 -2.03 3.89
C ILE A 187 -0.59 -3.14 3.79
N PHE A 188 0.59 -2.83 3.23
CA PHE A 188 1.64 -3.82 2.98
C PHE A 188 2.70 -3.89 4.08
N LEU A 189 2.63 -3.03 5.11
CA LEU A 189 3.59 -3.00 6.20
C LEU A 189 3.84 -4.39 6.82
N PRO A 190 2.81 -5.20 7.13
CA PRO A 190 3.05 -6.50 7.75
C PRO A 190 3.86 -7.46 6.86
N LEU A 191 3.70 -7.35 5.53
CA LEU A 191 4.44 -8.16 4.56
C LEU A 191 5.90 -7.72 4.51
N PHE A 192 6.18 -6.43 4.70
CA PHE A 192 7.53 -5.92 4.78
C PHE A 192 8.25 -6.33 6.06
N LEU A 193 7.53 -6.35 7.19
CA LEU A 193 8.07 -6.74 8.50
C LEU A 193 8.29 -8.24 8.62
N SER A 194 7.39 -9.06 8.05
CA SER A 194 7.46 -10.52 8.07
C SER A 194 7.38 -11.09 6.65
N PRO A 195 8.46 -11.01 5.85
CA PRO A 195 8.48 -11.58 4.51
C PRO A 195 8.63 -13.10 4.53
N ILE A 196 7.63 -13.82 4.01
CA ILE A 196 7.64 -15.29 3.91
C ILE A 196 7.83 -15.78 2.48
N ALA A 197 8.26 -17.03 2.31
CA ALA A 197 8.23 -17.72 1.02
C ALA A 197 6.82 -18.26 0.71
N ASN A 198 6.51 -18.52 -0.58
CA ASN A 198 5.17 -18.97 -0.99
C ASN A 198 4.71 -20.27 -0.32
N ASN A 199 5.65 -21.13 0.06
CA ASN A 199 5.43 -22.42 0.73
C ASN A 199 5.38 -22.33 2.27
N GLU A 200 5.67 -21.17 2.86
CA GLU A 200 5.61 -20.97 4.31
C GLU A 200 4.18 -20.68 4.77
N TYR A 201 3.93 -20.90 6.08
CA TYR A 201 2.62 -20.68 6.66
C TYR A 201 2.30 -19.19 6.75
N ARG A 202 1.06 -18.86 6.36
CA ARG A 202 0.51 -17.52 6.51
C ARG A 202 -0.07 -17.39 7.92
N HIS A 203 0.17 -16.25 8.52
CA HIS A 203 -0.35 -15.88 9.83
C HIS A 203 -1.29 -14.69 9.74
N LEU A 204 -2.17 -14.54 10.74
CA LEU A 204 -3.17 -13.48 10.79
C LEU A 204 -2.55 -12.08 10.75
N TYR A 205 -1.38 -11.89 11.37
CA TYR A 205 -0.67 -10.60 11.36
C TYR A 205 -0.31 -10.11 9.95
N HIS A 206 -0.16 -10.98 8.94
CA HIS A 206 0.08 -10.54 7.55
C HIS A 206 -1.11 -9.73 7.00
N PHE A 207 -2.30 -9.92 7.57
CA PHE A 207 -3.51 -9.19 7.21
C PHE A 207 -3.73 -7.93 8.06
N ALA A 208 -2.84 -7.61 9.02
CA ALA A 208 -3.03 -6.50 9.95
C ALA A 208 -3.25 -5.15 9.26
N GLY A 209 -2.54 -4.89 8.15
CA GLY A 209 -2.70 -3.67 7.35
C GLY A 209 -4.05 -3.60 6.65
N VAL A 210 -4.54 -4.72 6.12
CA VAL A 210 -5.88 -4.83 5.53
C VAL A 210 -6.96 -4.71 6.60
N ALA A 211 -6.78 -5.38 7.74
CA ALA A 211 -7.74 -5.40 8.84
C ALA A 211 -7.96 -4.00 9.42
N THR A 212 -6.87 -3.24 9.60
CA THR A 212 -6.92 -1.89 10.15
C THR A 212 -7.31 -0.84 9.11
N ILE A 213 -6.56 -0.72 8.00
CA ILE A 213 -6.76 0.36 7.02
C ILE A 213 -7.83 -0.01 5.99
N GLY A 214 -7.76 -1.23 5.47
CA GLY A 214 -8.71 -1.71 4.46
C GLY A 214 -10.14 -1.76 4.99
N VAL A 215 -10.31 -2.37 6.17
CA VAL A 215 -11.63 -2.65 6.75
C VAL A 215 -11.99 -1.68 7.87
N GLY A 216 -11.20 -1.62 8.94
CA GLY A 216 -11.50 -0.82 10.13
C GLY A 216 -11.70 0.66 9.81
N ASP A 217 -10.68 1.32 9.26
CA ASP A 217 -10.67 2.74 8.91
C ASP A 217 -11.73 3.08 7.84
N SER A 218 -11.93 2.19 6.87
CA SER A 218 -13.03 2.33 5.90
C SER A 218 -14.41 2.35 6.57
N LEU A 219 -14.69 1.41 7.47
CA LEU A 219 -15.96 1.34 8.17
C LEU A 219 -16.13 2.50 9.17
N ALA A 220 -15.06 2.90 9.86
CA ALA A 220 -15.06 4.07 10.72
C ALA A 220 -15.44 5.34 9.96
N ALA A 221 -14.84 5.55 8.79
CA ALA A 221 -15.14 6.71 7.96
C ALA A 221 -16.56 6.68 7.39
N ILE A 222 -17.03 5.53 6.89
CA ILE A 222 -18.37 5.40 6.30
C ILE A 222 -19.47 5.54 7.36
N ILE A 223 -19.37 4.81 8.48
CA ILE A 223 -20.36 4.85 9.55
C ILE A 223 -20.26 6.17 10.32
N GLY A 224 -19.05 6.62 10.64
CA GLY A 224 -18.83 7.87 11.36
C GLY A 224 -19.33 9.10 10.59
N SER A 225 -19.17 9.14 9.27
CA SER A 225 -19.68 10.25 8.45
C SER A 225 -21.20 10.21 8.24
N LYS A 226 -21.81 9.02 8.20
CA LYS A 226 -23.25 8.87 7.93
C LYS A 226 -24.12 8.88 9.20
N TYR A 227 -23.63 8.32 10.29
CA TYR A 227 -24.40 8.06 11.51
C TYR A 227 -23.75 8.61 12.78
N GLY A 228 -22.54 9.17 12.70
CA GLY A 228 -21.82 9.68 13.86
C GLY A 228 -22.54 10.85 14.52
N ARG A 229 -22.70 10.78 15.85
CA ARG A 229 -23.31 11.83 16.67
C ARG A 229 -22.43 12.17 17.88
N LEU A 230 -21.79 11.15 18.45
CA LEU A 230 -20.96 11.30 19.64
C LEU A 230 -19.50 11.44 19.23
N TYR A 231 -18.95 12.64 19.37
CA TYR A 231 -17.55 12.92 19.04
C TYR A 231 -16.62 12.62 20.22
N TRP A 232 -15.44 12.09 19.92
CA TRP A 232 -14.39 11.95 20.92
C TRP A 232 -13.89 13.32 21.37
N PRO A 233 -13.56 13.51 22.67
CA PRO A 233 -13.05 14.80 23.15
C PRO A 233 -11.81 15.23 22.39
N LYS A 234 -11.82 16.47 21.87
CA LYS A 234 -10.72 17.06 21.08
C LYS A 234 -10.39 16.32 19.77
N SER A 235 -11.30 15.48 19.26
CA SER A 235 -11.14 14.78 17.98
C SER A 235 -12.33 15.06 17.06
N GLN A 236 -12.09 14.96 15.75
CA GLN A 236 -13.13 15.05 14.73
C GLN A 236 -13.77 13.68 14.42
N LYS A 237 -13.33 12.64 15.14
CA LYS A 237 -13.77 11.25 14.99
C LYS A 237 -14.89 10.95 15.97
N THR A 238 -15.77 10.02 15.61
CA THR A 238 -16.97 9.68 16.36
C THR A 238 -16.85 8.32 17.03
N MET A 239 -17.50 8.17 18.19
CA MET A 239 -17.58 6.90 18.91
C MET A 239 -18.26 5.82 18.07
N GLU A 240 -19.29 6.19 17.30
CA GLU A 240 -19.94 5.26 16.37
C GLU A 240 -18.98 4.78 15.29
N GLY A 241 -18.09 5.66 14.80
CA GLY A 241 -17.01 5.29 13.89
C GLY A 241 -16.03 4.32 14.53
N SER A 242 -15.57 4.57 15.76
CA SER A 242 -14.65 3.67 16.47
C SER A 242 -15.28 2.30 16.79
N VAL A 243 -16.59 2.24 17.09
CA VAL A 243 -17.31 0.96 17.23
C VAL A 243 -17.37 0.23 15.89
N ALA A 244 -17.64 0.92 14.79
CA ALA A 244 -17.63 0.33 13.45
C ALA A 244 -16.23 -0.18 13.06
N PHE A 245 -15.17 0.55 13.44
CA PHE A 245 -13.79 0.12 13.28
C PHE A 245 -13.54 -1.21 14.00
N ALA A 246 -13.80 -1.24 15.32
CA ALA A 246 -13.50 -2.41 16.16
C ALA A 246 -14.27 -3.65 15.71
N THR A 247 -15.57 -3.49 15.44
CA THR A 247 -16.43 -4.59 14.96
C THR A 247 -16.01 -5.08 13.57
N GLY A 248 -15.68 -4.16 12.66
CA GLY A 248 -15.20 -4.48 11.32
C GLY A 248 -13.90 -5.27 11.32
N GLN A 249 -12.89 -4.76 12.03
CA GLN A 249 -11.60 -5.44 12.18
C GLN A 249 -11.77 -6.80 12.84
N PHE A 250 -12.56 -6.90 13.91
CA PHE A 250 -12.82 -8.14 14.61
C PHE A 250 -13.44 -9.20 13.68
N ILE A 251 -14.55 -8.86 13.01
CA ILE A 251 -15.23 -9.77 12.08
C ILE A 251 -14.29 -10.18 10.94
N PHE A 252 -13.55 -9.24 10.36
CA PHE A 252 -12.60 -9.55 9.28
C PHE A 252 -11.53 -10.55 9.74
N CYS A 253 -10.92 -10.34 10.90
CA CYS A 253 -9.93 -11.27 11.45
C CYS A 253 -10.52 -12.67 11.69
N ILE A 254 -11.74 -12.77 12.22
CA ILE A 254 -12.44 -14.06 12.38
C ILE A 254 -12.65 -14.74 11.02
N LEU A 255 -13.11 -14.00 10.00
CA LEU A 255 -13.31 -14.55 8.65
C LEU A 255 -12.00 -15.04 8.03
N ILE A 256 -10.90 -14.30 8.20
CA ILE A 256 -9.57 -14.73 7.74
C ILE A 256 -9.14 -16.01 8.45
N CYS A 257 -9.30 -16.10 9.78
CA CYS A 257 -9.00 -17.33 10.51
C CYS A 257 -9.79 -18.54 9.99
N LEU A 258 -11.11 -18.41 9.85
CA LEU A 258 -12.00 -19.53 9.50
C LEU A 258 -11.89 -19.96 8.03
N TYR A 259 -11.97 -19.01 7.10
CA TYR A 259 -12.11 -19.34 5.68
C TYR A 259 -10.77 -19.40 4.95
N TYR A 260 -9.80 -18.61 5.39
CA TYR A 260 -8.56 -18.42 4.68
C TYR A 260 -7.42 -19.23 5.29
N LEU A 261 -7.14 -18.99 6.57
CA LEU A 261 -6.11 -19.74 7.31
C LEU A 261 -6.59 -21.13 7.72
N LYS A 262 -7.92 -21.35 7.72
CA LYS A 262 -8.58 -22.60 8.13
C LYS A 262 -8.10 -23.07 9.50
N CYS A 263 -7.96 -22.13 10.43
CA CYS A 263 -7.53 -22.41 11.80
C CYS A 263 -8.71 -22.40 12.76
N ASP A 264 -8.70 -23.33 13.72
CA ASP A 264 -9.64 -23.35 14.82
C ASP A 264 -9.32 -22.22 15.80
N ILE A 265 -10.30 -21.34 16.02
CA ILE A 265 -10.13 -20.18 16.88
C ILE A 265 -10.34 -20.60 18.33
N ASN A 266 -9.26 -20.67 19.09
CA ASN A 266 -9.33 -20.90 20.53
C ASN A 266 -9.65 -19.60 21.29
N MET A 267 -10.00 -19.73 22.58
CA MET A 267 -10.35 -18.57 23.42
C MET A 267 -9.22 -17.55 23.52
N TYR A 268 -7.97 -18.00 23.53
CA TYR A 268 -6.80 -17.12 23.56
C TYR A 268 -6.71 -16.24 22.31
N GLN A 269 -6.77 -16.83 21.11
CA GLN A 269 -6.75 -16.10 19.84
C GLN A 269 -7.93 -15.12 19.73
N LEU A 270 -9.12 -15.53 20.16
CA LEU A 270 -10.30 -14.66 20.19
C LEU A 270 -10.04 -13.40 21.04
N LEU A 271 -9.46 -13.58 22.24
CA LEU A 271 -9.11 -12.47 23.13
C LEU A 271 -8.06 -11.53 22.51
N TRP A 272 -7.05 -12.07 21.81
CA TRP A 272 -6.04 -11.26 21.11
C TRP A 272 -6.61 -10.48 19.92
N ILE A 273 -7.52 -11.07 19.15
CA ILE A 273 -8.22 -10.38 18.07
C ILE A 273 -9.09 -9.25 18.64
N MET A 274 -9.81 -9.51 19.74
CA MET A 274 -10.58 -8.49 20.45
C MET A 274 -9.69 -7.35 20.95
N LEU A 275 -8.59 -7.69 21.64
CA LEU A 275 -7.62 -6.72 22.14
C LEU A 275 -7.08 -5.85 21.00
N SER A 276 -6.61 -6.47 19.92
CA SER A 276 -6.11 -5.77 18.72
C SER A 276 -7.15 -4.78 18.17
N SER A 277 -8.40 -5.23 18.04
CA SER A 277 -9.48 -4.43 17.46
C SER A 277 -9.85 -3.22 18.33
N PHE A 278 -9.95 -3.41 19.65
CA PHE A 278 -10.23 -2.31 20.59
C PHE A 278 -9.06 -1.33 20.70
N THR A 279 -7.83 -1.84 20.81
CA THR A 279 -6.64 -0.98 20.88
C THR A 279 -6.52 -0.15 19.61
N CYS A 280 -6.66 -0.75 18.43
CA CYS A 280 -6.61 0.00 17.18
C CYS A 280 -7.73 1.03 17.06
N ALA A 281 -8.98 0.70 17.45
CA ALA A 281 -10.09 1.67 17.46
C ALA A 281 -9.84 2.86 18.41
N PHE A 282 -9.24 2.60 19.56
CA PHE A 282 -8.88 3.65 20.52
C PHE A 282 -7.78 4.57 19.98
N PHE A 283 -6.72 4.01 19.39
CA PHE A 283 -5.67 4.80 18.76
C PHE A 283 -6.18 5.55 17.53
N GLU A 284 -7.09 4.95 16.74
CA GLU A 284 -7.75 5.61 15.63
C GLU A 284 -8.47 6.87 16.09
N ALA A 285 -9.22 6.82 17.20
CA ALA A 285 -9.94 7.97 17.74
C ALA A 285 -9.05 9.15 18.15
N ILE A 286 -7.84 8.85 18.66
CA ILE A 286 -6.92 9.84 19.25
C ILE A 286 -5.94 10.41 18.22
N LEU A 287 -5.48 9.59 17.27
CA LEU A 287 -4.44 9.98 16.32
C LEU A 287 -5.00 11.00 15.31
N PRO A 288 -4.44 12.22 15.25
CA PRO A 288 -4.93 13.28 14.37
C PRO A 288 -4.41 13.17 12.93
N ALA A 289 -3.25 12.53 12.73
CA ALA A 289 -2.61 12.29 11.43
C ALA A 289 -1.70 11.04 11.50
N MET A 290 -1.52 10.34 10.38
CA MET A 290 -0.72 9.10 10.23
C MET A 290 -1.25 7.81 10.89
N ASP A 291 -2.56 7.71 11.12
CA ASP A 291 -3.22 6.46 11.50
C ASP A 291 -2.93 5.32 10.49
N ASN A 292 -2.80 5.64 9.20
CA ASN A 292 -2.43 4.70 8.13
C ASN A 292 -1.04 4.05 8.25
N ILE A 293 -0.19 4.44 9.21
CA ILE A 293 1.07 3.72 9.49
C ILE A 293 1.04 3.10 10.87
N ILE A 294 0.55 3.84 11.86
CA ILE A 294 0.61 3.42 13.27
C ILE A 294 -0.35 2.26 13.55
N LEU A 295 -1.57 2.28 12.98
CA LEU A 295 -2.57 1.23 13.27
C LEU A 295 -2.12 -0.16 12.77
N PRO A 296 -1.60 -0.33 11.53
CA PRO A 296 -1.04 -1.61 11.11
C PRO A 296 0.09 -2.11 11.99
N VAL A 297 0.98 -1.23 12.49
CA VAL A 297 2.07 -1.63 13.42
C VAL A 297 1.48 -2.20 14.70
N ILE A 298 0.53 -1.50 15.31
CA ILE A 298 -0.13 -1.94 16.55
C ILE A 298 -0.83 -3.29 16.32
N ALA A 299 -1.62 -3.40 15.26
CA ALA A 299 -2.32 -4.65 14.94
C ALA A 299 -1.33 -5.79 14.66
N TYR A 300 -0.25 -5.53 13.92
CA TYR A 300 0.79 -6.52 13.64
C TYR A 300 1.44 -7.04 14.93
N LEU A 301 1.84 -6.15 15.85
CA LEU A 301 2.48 -6.53 17.11
C LEU A 301 1.57 -7.29 18.08
N ILE A 302 0.26 -7.00 18.06
CA ILE A 302 -0.71 -7.68 18.92
C ILE A 302 -1.11 -9.04 18.32
N LEU A 303 -1.10 -9.17 16.99
CA LEU A 303 -1.51 -10.41 16.29
C LEU A 303 -0.35 -11.35 15.96
N SER A 304 0.90 -10.96 16.21
CA SER A 304 2.11 -11.76 16.04
C SER A 304 2.28 -12.77 17.16
#